data_AF-A0A060BV25-F1
#
_entry.id   AF-A0A060BV25-F1
#
_cell.length_a   1.000
_cell.length_b   1.000
_cell.length_c   1.000
_cell.angle_alpha   90.00
_cell.angle_beta   90.00
_cell.angle_gamma   90.00
#
_symmetry.space_group_name_H-M   'P 1'
#
loop_
_entity.id
_entity.type
_entity.pdbx_description
1 polymer ?
#
loop_
_entity_poly.entity_id
_entity_poly.type
_entity_poly.pdbx_seq_one_letter_code
_entity_poly.pdbx_strand_id
1 'polypeptide(L)'
;SNPILGHARTGPAAADRLSTLADTTPGPAAPACPAQLFEYGTDHPHCGRPFPPIIWTYWEQPQIPKIVELCIARLRQLHPDFKLHLLTPENLADFVPAVPPQLQAVGVAKRSDWIRLAVLARHGGIWVDASIIALRPLTWAIDLQRRTQAEYVGFHIEAEQRS
;
A
#
# COMPACT_ATOMS: atom_id res chain seq x y z
N SER A 1 33.39 -66.05 17.47
CA SER A 1 31.96 -66.41 17.50
C SER A 1 31.12 -65.26 16.98
N ASN A 2 29.95 -65.55 16.40
CA ASN A 2 28.90 -64.65 15.90
C ASN A 2 27.55 -65.43 16.07
N PRO A 3 26.32 -64.91 15.86
CA PRO A 3 25.88 -63.62 15.30
C PRO A 3 25.68 -62.56 16.44
N ILE A 4 24.85 -61.49 16.46
CA ILE A 4 23.55 -61.15 15.83
C ILE A 4 23.43 -59.64 15.46
N LEU A 5 22.80 -59.43 14.30
CA LEU A 5 21.90 -58.35 13.82
C LEU A 5 21.53 -57.15 14.74
N GLY A 6 21.21 -55.95 14.21
CA GLY A 6 20.95 -55.55 12.80
C GLY A 6 21.48 -54.14 12.45
N HIS A 7 21.68 -53.82 11.17
CA HIS A 7 20.70 -53.18 10.25
C HIS A 7 20.41 -51.69 10.57
N ALA A 8 20.57 -50.74 9.64
CA ALA A 8 21.16 -50.81 8.30
C ALA A 8 21.68 -49.46 7.78
N ARG A 9 22.58 -49.56 6.79
CA ARG A 9 23.07 -48.54 5.82
C ARG A 9 21.89 -47.76 5.18
N THR A 10 22.04 -46.54 4.66
CA THR A 10 22.99 -46.13 3.59
C THR A 10 23.30 -44.62 3.50
N GLY A 11 24.54 -44.28 3.14
CA GLY A 11 24.87 -43.12 2.28
C GLY A 11 25.22 -43.60 0.85
N PRO A 12 26.04 -42.90 0.03
CA PRO A 12 26.74 -41.62 0.28
C PRO A 12 26.77 -40.64 -0.94
N ALA A 13 27.55 -39.55 -0.79
CA ALA A 13 28.36 -38.85 -1.80
C ALA A 13 27.73 -38.16 -3.05
N ALA A 14 27.91 -36.84 -3.08
CA ALA A 14 28.43 -35.98 -4.16
C ALA A 14 28.18 -36.27 -5.66
N ALA A 15 27.69 -35.25 -6.38
CA ALA A 15 28.11 -34.92 -7.75
C ALA A 15 27.92 -33.41 -8.06
N ASP A 16 28.89 -32.82 -8.77
CA ASP A 16 28.87 -31.45 -9.30
C ASP A 16 28.01 -31.35 -10.58
N ARG A 17 27.33 -30.21 -10.79
CA ARG A 17 26.81 -29.75 -12.10
C ARG A 17 26.69 -28.22 -12.16
N LEU A 18 27.59 -27.60 -12.92
CA LEU A 18 27.50 -26.19 -13.33
C LEU A 18 26.61 -26.04 -14.60
N SER A 19 25.63 -25.13 -14.59
CA SER A 19 24.91 -24.74 -15.82
C SER A 19 24.29 -23.33 -15.76
N THR A 20 25.16 -22.33 -15.96
CA THR A 20 25.02 -21.26 -16.96
C THR A 20 23.71 -20.48 -17.11
N LEU A 21 23.79 -19.19 -16.72
CA LEU A 21 23.08 -18.00 -17.25
C LEU A 21 21.55 -17.97 -17.34
N ALA A 22 20.96 -17.12 -16.49
CA ALA A 22 20.00 -16.12 -16.95
C ALA A 22 20.44 -14.75 -16.41
N ASP A 23 20.94 -13.87 -17.28
CA ASP A 23 21.23 -12.48 -16.92
C ASP A 23 19.92 -11.69 -16.90
N THR A 24 19.46 -11.38 -15.69
CA THR A 24 18.47 -10.33 -15.43
C THR A 24 19.06 -9.29 -14.49
N THR A 25 20.10 -8.63 -14.97
CA THR A 25 20.59 -7.34 -14.46
C THR A 25 19.40 -6.46 -14.02
N PRO A 26 19.29 -6.12 -12.72
CA PRO A 26 18.26 -5.20 -12.28
C PRO A 26 18.45 -3.86 -12.95
N GLY A 27 17.41 -3.37 -13.64
CA GLY A 27 17.38 -1.99 -14.12
C GLY A 27 17.68 -1.02 -12.98
N PRO A 28 18.32 0.14 -13.24
CA PRO A 28 18.92 0.98 -12.21
C PRO A 28 17.93 1.24 -11.08
N ALA A 29 18.33 0.83 -9.88
CA ALA A 29 17.43 0.77 -8.74
C ALA A 29 16.71 2.11 -8.55
N ALA A 30 15.38 2.05 -8.38
CA ALA A 30 14.61 3.21 -7.96
C ALA A 30 15.32 3.85 -6.75
N PRO A 31 15.49 5.19 -6.73
CA PRO A 31 16.34 5.87 -5.75
C PRO A 31 15.96 5.40 -4.36
N ALA A 32 16.98 5.03 -3.56
CA ALA A 32 16.83 4.32 -2.30
C ALA A 32 16.06 5.16 -1.27
N CYS A 33 14.74 5.13 -1.39
CA CYS A 33 13.82 5.79 -0.49
C CYS A 33 14.06 5.20 0.91
N PRO A 34 14.42 6.03 1.91
CA PRO A 34 14.65 5.57 3.27
C PRO A 34 13.29 5.29 3.93
N ALA A 35 12.60 4.25 3.44
CA ALA A 35 11.35 3.76 3.98
C ALA A 35 11.62 3.15 5.37
N GLN A 36 11.53 3.99 6.39
CA GLN A 36 11.70 3.60 7.78
C GLN A 36 10.52 2.70 8.19
N LEU A 37 10.84 1.45 8.54
CA LEU A 37 9.88 0.54 9.16
C LEU A 37 9.79 0.87 10.65
N PHE A 38 8.57 1.05 11.15
CA PHE A 38 8.28 1.25 12.56
C PHE A 38 7.35 0.14 13.02
N GLU A 39 7.73 -0.56 14.09
CA GLU A 39 6.92 -1.60 14.72
C GLU A 39 6.16 -0.99 15.91
N TYR A 40 4.83 -1.13 15.93
CA TYR A 40 3.96 -0.54 16.94
C TYR A 40 2.96 -1.59 17.47
N GLY A 41 3.09 -1.92 18.75
CA GLY A 41 2.33 -3.01 19.39
C GLY A 41 2.98 -4.38 19.15
N THR A 42 3.03 -5.19 20.19
CA THR A 42 3.71 -6.51 20.21
C THR A 42 2.81 -7.69 19.84
N ASP A 43 1.49 -7.49 19.87
CA ASP A 43 0.50 -8.57 19.90
C ASP A 43 -0.53 -8.50 18.75
N HIS A 44 -0.22 -7.74 17.69
CA HIS A 44 -1.01 -7.72 16.46
C HIS A 44 -0.42 -8.68 15.43
N PRO A 45 -1.16 -9.72 14.99
CA PRO A 45 -0.66 -10.68 14.02
C PRO A 45 -0.61 -10.04 12.64
N HIS A 46 0.61 -9.69 12.18
CA HIS A 46 0.85 -8.99 10.91
C HIS A 46 -0.01 -9.53 9.77
N CYS A 47 -0.98 -8.73 9.32
CA CYS A 47 -1.90 -9.16 8.28
C CYS A 47 -1.24 -9.07 6.89
N GLY A 48 -0.36 -10.04 6.59
CA GLY A 48 0.38 -10.22 5.33
C GLY A 48 -0.47 -10.45 4.07
N ARG A 49 -1.74 -10.04 4.08
CA ARG A 49 -2.60 -9.92 2.91
C ARG A 49 -2.12 -8.71 2.09
N PRO A 50 -1.95 -8.84 0.76
CA PRO A 50 -1.67 -7.68 -0.08
C PRO A 50 -2.78 -6.63 0.05
N PHE A 51 -2.42 -5.34 0.08
CA PHE A 51 -3.42 -4.28 -0.01
C PHE A 51 -4.28 -4.44 -1.28
N PRO A 52 -5.61 -4.31 -1.19
CA PRO A 52 -6.48 -4.47 -2.36
C PRO A 52 -6.25 -3.34 -3.37
N PRO A 53 -6.45 -3.58 -4.69
CA PRO A 53 -6.22 -2.61 -5.76
C PRO A 53 -7.37 -1.57 -5.82
N ILE A 54 -7.48 -0.77 -4.77
CA ILE A 54 -8.51 0.25 -4.58
C ILE A 54 -7.79 1.57 -4.23
N ILE A 55 -8.17 2.65 -4.94
CA ILE A 55 -7.71 4.01 -4.64
C ILE A 55 -8.90 4.78 -4.09
N TRP A 56 -8.77 5.30 -2.88
CA TRP A 56 -9.72 6.17 -2.23
C TRP A 56 -9.26 7.62 -2.33
N THR A 57 -10.18 8.50 -2.69
CA THR A 57 -9.95 9.95 -2.69
C THR A 57 -11.25 10.64 -2.27
N TYR A 58 -11.16 11.84 -1.69
CA TYR A 58 -12.32 12.57 -1.17
C TYR A 58 -12.35 14.01 -1.68
N TRP A 59 -13.55 14.49 -2.00
CA TRP A 59 -13.82 15.89 -2.30
C TRP A 59 -15.10 16.35 -1.60
N GLU A 60 -15.05 17.50 -0.94
CA GLU A 60 -16.14 18.01 -0.08
C GLU A 60 -17.20 18.78 -0.87
N GLN A 61 -16.79 19.60 -1.84
CA GLN A 61 -17.70 20.52 -2.52
C GLN A 61 -18.42 19.83 -3.70
N PRO A 62 -19.74 20.04 -3.90
CA PRO A 62 -20.47 19.46 -5.04
C PRO A 62 -19.89 19.83 -6.42
N GLN A 63 -19.18 20.96 -6.52
CA GLN A 63 -18.40 21.32 -7.70
C GLN A 63 -16.92 20.92 -7.53
N ILE A 64 -16.42 20.13 -8.48
CA ILE A 64 -15.00 19.74 -8.56
C ILE A 64 -14.25 20.78 -9.41
N PRO A 65 -13.19 21.45 -8.91
CA PRO A 65 -12.38 22.35 -9.71
C PRO A 65 -11.62 21.60 -10.81
N LYS A 66 -11.40 22.23 -11.97
CA LYS A 66 -10.81 21.54 -13.14
C LYS A 66 -9.43 20.92 -12.88
N ILE A 67 -8.64 21.50 -11.99
CA ILE A 67 -7.35 20.94 -11.57
C ILE A 67 -7.50 19.62 -10.79
N VAL A 68 -8.54 19.50 -9.96
CA VAL A 68 -8.87 18.29 -9.20
C VAL A 68 -9.39 17.18 -10.13
N GLU A 69 -10.23 17.53 -11.12
CA GLU A 69 -10.62 16.59 -12.18
C GLU A 69 -9.39 16.01 -12.92
N LEU A 70 -8.40 16.86 -13.24
CA LEU A 70 -7.19 16.44 -13.93
C LEU A 70 -6.31 15.53 -13.05
N CYS A 71 -6.21 15.80 -11.74
CA CYS A 71 -5.51 14.94 -10.80
C CYS A 71 -6.18 13.55 -10.67
N ILE A 72 -7.50 13.51 -10.54
CA ILE A 72 -8.28 12.27 -10.49
C ILE A 72 -8.21 11.51 -11.83
N ALA A 73 -8.29 12.20 -12.97
CA ALA A 73 -8.13 11.59 -14.29
C ALA A 73 -6.73 11.00 -14.47
N ARG A 74 -5.69 11.71 -14.02
CA ARG A 74 -4.30 11.22 -14.04
C ARG A 74 -4.10 10.00 -13.15
N LEU A 75 -4.72 9.97 -11.96
CA LEU A 75 -4.73 8.80 -11.10
C LEU A 75 -5.37 7.59 -11.78
N ARG A 76 -6.50 7.75 -12.48
CA ARG A 76 -7.12 6.66 -13.26
C ARG A 76 -6.22 6.18 -14.40
N GLN A 77 -5.61 7.10 -15.15
CA GLN A 77 -4.68 6.76 -16.26
C GLN A 77 -3.46 5.95 -15.80
N LEU A 78 -2.96 6.19 -14.59
CA LEU A 78 -1.80 5.49 -14.04
C LEU A 78 -2.13 4.13 -13.40
N HIS A 79 -3.42 3.84 -13.18
CA HIS A 79 -3.88 2.65 -12.46
C HIS A 79 -5.16 2.06 -13.09
N PRO A 80 -5.12 1.61 -14.36
CA PRO A 80 -6.30 1.06 -15.04
C PRO A 80 -6.86 -0.19 -14.33
N ASP A 81 -6.01 -0.96 -13.66
CA ASP A 81 -6.38 -2.17 -12.93
C ASP A 81 -6.92 -1.90 -11.51
N PHE A 82 -7.00 -0.62 -11.09
CA PHE A 82 -7.43 -0.23 -9.75
C PHE A 82 -8.81 0.40 -9.75
N LYS A 83 -9.62 0.04 -8.75
CA LYS A 83 -10.92 0.67 -8.53
C LYS A 83 -10.73 2.02 -7.83
N LEU A 84 -10.78 3.12 -8.58
CA LEU A 84 -10.72 4.47 -8.01
C LEU A 84 -12.11 4.97 -7.60
N HIS A 85 -12.32 5.08 -6.29
CA HIS A 85 -13.49 5.67 -5.66
C HIS A 85 -13.26 7.13 -5.28
N LEU A 86 -14.06 8.02 -5.88
CA LEU A 86 -14.22 9.39 -5.40
C LEU A 86 -15.35 9.40 -4.36
N LEU A 87 -15.00 9.68 -3.12
CA LEU A 87 -15.92 9.90 -2.02
C LEU A 87 -16.37 11.36 -2.01
N THR A 88 -17.64 11.58 -1.70
CA THR A 88 -18.28 12.90 -1.51
C THR A 88 -19.22 12.82 -0.31
N PRO A 89 -19.72 13.96 0.25
CA PRO A 89 -20.65 13.93 1.38
C PRO A 89 -21.91 13.08 1.13
N GLU A 90 -22.35 12.96 -0.12
CA GLU A 90 -23.55 12.24 -0.53
C GLU A 90 -23.37 10.72 -0.57
N ASN A 91 -22.18 10.22 -0.96
CA ASN A 91 -21.92 8.78 -1.12
C ASN A 91 -21.10 8.15 0.02
N LEU A 92 -20.55 8.96 0.94
CA LEU A 92 -19.70 8.49 2.04
C LEU A 92 -20.39 7.42 2.91
N ALA A 93 -21.70 7.55 3.11
CA ALA A 93 -22.50 6.62 3.92
C ALA A 93 -22.52 5.18 3.36
N ASP A 94 -22.42 5.01 2.04
CA ASP A 94 -22.39 3.68 1.39
C ASP A 94 -21.13 2.88 1.78
N PHE A 95 -20.03 3.59 2.04
CA PHE A 95 -18.74 3.00 2.40
C PHE A 95 -18.52 2.97 3.91
N VAL A 96 -18.99 4.00 4.62
CA VAL A 96 -18.84 4.21 6.07
C VAL A 96 -20.20 4.61 6.66
N PRO A 97 -21.09 3.66 6.98
CA PRO A 97 -22.48 3.95 7.37
C PRO A 97 -22.63 4.62 8.75
N ALA A 98 -21.56 4.67 9.54
CA ALA A 98 -21.54 5.24 10.89
C ALA A 98 -20.71 6.54 10.96
N VAL A 99 -20.97 7.50 10.07
CA VAL A 99 -20.34 8.83 10.13
C VAL A 99 -20.84 9.58 11.38
N PRO A 100 -19.96 10.02 12.29
CA PRO A 100 -20.37 10.78 13.47
C PRO A 100 -20.99 12.13 13.06
N PRO A 101 -22.17 12.53 13.57
CA PRO A 101 -22.78 13.82 13.21
C PRO A 101 -21.90 15.01 13.62
N GLN A 102 -21.06 14.86 14.64
CA GLN A 102 -20.06 15.85 15.05
C GLN A 102 -19.03 16.17 13.94
N LEU A 103 -18.85 15.26 12.96
CA LEU A 103 -17.92 15.47 11.85
C LEU A 103 -18.39 16.58 10.90
N GLN A 104 -19.69 16.93 10.91
CA GLN A 104 -20.22 18.08 10.18
C GLN A 104 -19.81 19.41 10.84
N ALA A 105 -19.50 19.42 12.13
CA ALA A 105 -19.04 20.60 12.87
C ALA A 105 -17.52 20.81 12.83
N VAL A 106 -16.73 19.85 12.34
CA VAL A 106 -15.28 20.03 12.11
C VAL A 106 -15.00 20.50 10.68
N GLY A 107 -13.93 21.30 10.52
CA GLY A 107 -13.49 21.77 9.21
C GLY A 107 -12.97 20.66 8.29
N VAL A 108 -13.09 20.89 6.99
CA VAL A 108 -12.85 19.94 5.88
C VAL A 108 -11.59 19.09 6.02
N ALA A 109 -10.46 19.66 6.45
CA ALA A 109 -9.21 18.90 6.64
C ALA A 109 -9.38 17.76 7.67
N LYS A 110 -9.91 18.06 8.86
CA LYS A 110 -10.17 17.06 9.91
C LYS A 110 -11.24 16.04 9.51
N ARG A 111 -12.17 16.44 8.64
CA ARG A 111 -13.17 15.54 8.03
C ARG A 111 -12.51 14.55 7.06
N SER A 112 -11.65 15.05 6.17
CA SER A 112 -10.83 14.23 5.27
C SER A 112 -9.94 13.24 6.03
N ASP A 113 -9.27 13.71 7.10
CA ASP A 113 -8.46 12.86 7.98
C ASP A 113 -9.26 11.71 8.60
N TRP A 114 -10.46 11.99 9.12
CA TRP A 114 -11.32 10.96 9.70
C TRP A 114 -11.82 9.98 8.64
N ILE A 115 -12.26 10.47 7.47
CA ILE A 115 -12.72 9.64 6.35
C ILE A 115 -11.60 8.72 5.88
N ARG A 116 -10.38 9.23 5.73
CA ARG A 116 -9.18 8.46 5.39
C ARG A 116 -8.98 7.28 6.34
N LEU A 117 -9.01 7.51 7.65
CA LEU A 117 -8.85 6.46 8.65
C LEU A 117 -10.01 5.46 8.63
N ALA A 118 -11.26 5.93 8.60
CA ALA A 118 -12.45 5.08 8.64
C ALA A 118 -12.60 4.19 7.39
N VAL A 119 -12.22 4.70 6.22
CA VAL A 119 -12.28 3.97 4.95
C VAL A 119 -11.14 2.94 4.86
N LEU A 120 -9.90 3.33 5.16
CA LEU A 120 -8.76 2.41 5.12
C LEU A 120 -8.88 1.29 6.16
N ALA A 121 -9.32 1.59 7.38
CA ALA A 121 -9.53 0.58 8.43
C ALA A 121 -10.65 -0.44 8.10
N ARG A 122 -11.60 -0.07 7.23
CA ARG A 122 -12.73 -0.92 6.84
C ARG A 122 -12.52 -1.70 5.54
N HIS A 123 -11.84 -1.09 4.57
CA HIS A 123 -11.73 -1.63 3.20
C HIS A 123 -10.28 -1.84 2.71
N GLY A 124 -9.29 -1.31 3.42
CA GLY A 124 -7.91 -1.25 2.95
C GLY A 124 -7.75 -0.44 1.66
N GLY A 125 -6.64 -0.66 0.96
CA GLY A 125 -6.28 0.01 -0.28
C GLY A 125 -5.36 1.22 -0.04
N ILE A 126 -5.35 2.16 -0.98
CA ILE A 126 -4.47 3.34 -0.95
C ILE A 126 -5.33 4.60 -0.87
N TRP A 127 -5.00 5.53 0.03
CA TRP A 127 -5.58 6.87 0.04
C TRP A 127 -4.72 7.85 -0.77
N VAL A 128 -5.36 8.73 -1.55
CA VAL A 128 -4.72 9.86 -2.22
C VAL A 128 -5.62 11.08 -2.14
N ASP A 129 -5.12 12.22 -1.67
CA ASP A 129 -5.90 13.47 -1.66
C ASP A 129 -6.21 13.94 -3.09
N ALA A 130 -7.45 14.40 -3.34
CA ALA A 130 -7.97 14.61 -4.69
C ALA A 130 -7.20 15.66 -5.51
N SER A 131 -6.48 16.57 -4.85
CA SER A 131 -5.63 17.60 -5.45
C SER A 131 -4.19 17.14 -5.78
N ILE A 132 -3.79 15.90 -5.44
CA ILE A 132 -2.44 15.40 -5.70
C ILE A 132 -2.32 14.93 -7.16
N ILE A 133 -1.41 15.56 -7.92
CA ILE A 133 -1.03 15.12 -9.26
C ILE A 133 -0.04 13.94 -9.20
N ALA A 134 -0.53 12.73 -9.46
CA ALA A 134 0.32 11.55 -9.56
C ALA A 134 1.17 11.58 -10.85
N LEU A 135 2.50 11.64 -10.69
CA LEU A 135 3.43 11.60 -11.83
C LEU A 135 3.76 10.17 -12.28
N ARG A 136 3.87 9.24 -11.32
CA ARG A 136 4.20 7.80 -11.50
C ARG A 136 3.16 6.92 -10.80
N PRO A 137 3.03 5.63 -11.16
CA PRO A 137 2.16 4.69 -10.45
C PRO A 137 2.54 4.53 -8.97
N LEU A 138 1.56 4.21 -8.13
CA LEU A 138 1.66 4.01 -6.69
C LEU A 138 1.95 2.55 -6.31
N THR A 139 2.26 1.69 -7.29
CA THR A 139 2.62 0.28 -7.08
C THR A 139 3.76 0.10 -6.08
N TRP A 140 4.69 1.07 -6.05
CA TRP A 140 5.80 1.11 -5.09
C TRP A 140 5.35 0.93 -3.62
N ALA A 141 4.15 1.39 -3.25
CA ALA A 141 3.62 1.28 -1.89
C ALA A 141 3.16 -0.16 -1.59
N ILE A 142 2.57 -0.84 -2.57
CA ILE A 142 2.20 -2.26 -2.50
C ILE A 142 3.47 -3.13 -2.52
N ASP A 143 4.45 -2.79 -3.37
CA ASP A 143 5.72 -3.49 -3.43
C ASP A 143 6.51 -3.32 -2.13
N LEU A 144 6.44 -2.15 -1.50
CA LEU A 144 6.98 -1.91 -0.15
C LEU A 144 6.24 -2.77 0.90
N GLN A 145 4.90 -2.73 0.94
CA GLN A 145 4.10 -3.54 1.87
C GLN A 145 4.38 -5.04 1.73
N ARG A 146 4.49 -5.55 0.50
CA ARG A 146 4.86 -6.96 0.26
C ARG A 146 6.24 -7.33 0.79
N ARG A 147 7.20 -6.39 0.78
CA ARG A 147 8.56 -6.61 1.28
C ARG A 147 8.69 -6.49 2.80
N THR A 148 7.93 -5.59 3.43
CA THR A 148 7.99 -5.35 4.89
C THR A 148 6.90 -6.09 5.68
N GLN A 149 5.87 -6.61 5.02
CA GLN A 149 4.62 -7.11 5.62
C GLN A 149 3.89 -6.06 6.49
N ALA A 150 4.20 -4.77 6.32
CA ALA A 150 3.64 -3.69 7.14
C ALA A 150 2.13 -3.49 6.89
N GLU A 151 1.38 -3.32 7.97
CA GLU A 151 -0.09 -3.15 7.93
C GLU A 151 -0.50 -1.73 7.49
N TYR A 152 0.44 -0.78 7.54
CA TYR A 152 0.27 0.61 7.07
C TYR A 152 1.53 1.08 6.33
N VAL A 153 1.35 1.84 5.26
CA VAL A 153 2.43 2.50 4.51
C VAL A 153 2.09 3.98 4.36
N GLY A 154 2.90 4.84 4.96
CA GLY A 154 2.80 6.29 4.82
C GLY A 154 3.84 6.86 3.83
N PHE A 155 3.53 8.02 3.28
CA PHE A 155 4.47 8.87 2.53
C PHE A 155 4.23 10.33 2.89
N HIS A 156 5.30 11.12 2.89
CA HIS A 156 5.24 12.57 3.04
C HIS A 156 6.21 13.21 2.04
N ILE A 157 5.92 14.46 1.66
CA ILE A 157 6.83 15.27 0.86
C ILE A 157 7.59 16.18 1.85
N GLU A 158 8.90 16.02 1.94
CA GLU A 158 9.74 16.99 2.63
C GLU A 158 9.71 18.32 1.85
N ALA A 159 9.26 19.38 2.51
CA ALA A 159 9.32 20.73 1.96
C ALA A 159 10.67 21.35 2.35
N GLU A 160 11.58 21.54 1.38
CA GLU A 160 12.79 22.35 1.59
C GLU A 160 12.41 23.77 2.00
N GLN A 161 12.50 24.06 3.30
CA GLN A 161 12.39 25.40 3.86
C GLN A 161 13.63 26.21 3.43
N ARG A 162 13.57 26.82 2.24
CA ARG A 162 14.58 27.79 1.79
C ARG A 162 14.44 29.09 2.59
N SER A 163 15.21 29.17 3.67
CA SER A 163 15.55 30.39 4.43
C SER A 163 16.40 31.35 3.61
#